data_AF-A0A7S4A409-F1
#
_entry.id   AF-A0A7S4A409-F1
#
_cell.length_a   1.000
_cell.length_b   1.000
_cell.length_c   1.000
_cell.angle_alpha   90.00
_cell.angle_beta   90.00
_cell.angle_gamma   90.00
#
_symmetry.space_group_name_H-M   'P 1'
#
loop_
_entity.id
_entity.type
_entity.pdbx_description
1 polymer ?
#
loop_
_entity_poly.entity_id
_entity_poly.type
_entity_poly.pdbx_seq_one_letter_code
_entity_poly.pdbx_strand_id
1 'polypeptide(L)'
;VCGASRGAQSAPTCCGRGGGSSHKQASIDARNSAALARMDSDDSADDDPCEMCGVDPTTRASNLTKRTLMTNAPTGQRCGHRFCGACVERGSQASKGQGSFPCPALGCGAPVRRATLDPRRLDAIEVARDASARARTLAVHNKPRDAFATRRDYDDYLEERENVVHALTYGGAGADAAQKKLKEEAERAATDIARQAAQEADAARRRADAVDDDR
;
A
#
# COMPACT_ATOMS: atom_id res chain seq x y z
N VAL A 1 -68.08 -53.93 -12.83
CA VAL A 1 -69.30 -53.15 -12.59
C VAL A 1 -68.92 -51.68 -12.65
N CYS A 2 -69.43 -50.98 -13.65
CA CYS A 2 -69.28 -49.54 -13.86
C CYS A 2 -70.14 -48.77 -12.84
N GLY A 3 -69.72 -47.55 -12.51
CA GLY A 3 -70.54 -46.56 -11.81
C GLY A 3 -69.91 -45.17 -11.91
N ALA A 4 -70.33 -44.41 -12.93
CA ALA A 4 -70.08 -42.97 -13.12
C ALA A 4 -70.79 -42.16 -12.00
N SER A 5 -70.52 -40.88 -11.72
CA SER A 5 -70.49 -39.71 -12.62
C SER A 5 -70.26 -38.37 -11.87
N ARG A 6 -69.57 -37.42 -12.54
CA ARG A 6 -69.74 -35.92 -12.59
C ARG A 6 -69.64 -35.13 -11.25
N GLY A 7 -69.05 -33.94 -11.13
CA GLY A 7 -68.48 -32.94 -12.05
C GLY A 7 -68.20 -31.63 -11.28
N ALA A 8 -67.79 -30.59 -12.02
CA ALA A 8 -67.70 -29.15 -11.70
C ALA A 8 -66.31 -28.57 -11.32
N GLN A 9 -65.93 -27.58 -12.13
CA GLN A 9 -64.76 -26.72 -12.07
C GLN A 9 -65.16 -25.40 -11.38
N SER A 10 -64.23 -24.77 -10.65
CA SER A 10 -64.19 -23.31 -10.49
C SER A 10 -62.81 -22.87 -9.98
N ALA A 11 -62.19 -21.94 -10.71
CA ALA A 11 -60.96 -21.25 -10.35
C ALA A 11 -61.13 -20.33 -9.12
N PRO A 12 -60.02 -19.80 -8.60
CA PRO A 12 -60.00 -18.36 -8.41
C PRO A 12 -58.80 -17.67 -9.06
N THR A 13 -59.03 -16.38 -9.23
CA THR A 13 -58.40 -15.39 -10.09
C THR A 13 -57.09 -14.83 -9.52
N CYS A 14 -56.29 -14.27 -10.42
CA CYS A 14 -55.05 -13.53 -10.20
C CYS A 14 -55.18 -12.31 -9.25
N CYS A 15 -54.09 -12.01 -8.50
CA CYS A 15 -53.46 -10.68 -8.39
C CYS A 15 -52.34 -10.65 -7.31
N GLY A 16 -51.21 -9.97 -7.58
CA GLY A 16 -50.48 -9.25 -6.51
C GLY A 16 -48.96 -9.45 -6.38
N ARG A 17 -48.21 -8.58 -7.08
CA ARG A 17 -46.96 -7.87 -6.72
C ARG A 17 -46.08 -8.33 -5.54
N GLY A 18 -44.77 -8.30 -5.82
CA GLY A 18 -43.68 -8.57 -4.90
C GLY A 18 -43.51 -7.60 -3.72
N GLY A 19 -42.64 -8.03 -2.80
CA GLY A 19 -42.24 -7.28 -1.61
C GLY A 19 -41.54 -8.19 -0.60
N GLY A 20 -40.30 -8.61 -0.90
CA GLY A 20 -39.53 -9.50 -0.02
C GLY A 20 -38.02 -9.23 0.07
N SER A 21 -37.50 -8.19 -0.60
CA SER A 21 -36.06 -7.88 -0.59
C SER A 21 -35.63 -6.87 0.46
N SER A 22 -36.50 -5.93 0.87
CA SER A 22 -36.07 -4.80 1.70
C SER A 22 -35.69 -5.20 3.13
N HIS A 23 -36.35 -6.19 3.74
CA HIS A 23 -36.01 -6.64 5.09
C HIS A 23 -34.70 -7.45 5.14
N LYS A 24 -34.38 -8.22 4.10
CA LYS A 24 -33.11 -8.94 4.03
C LYS A 24 -31.95 -8.00 3.73
N GLN A 25 -32.16 -7.04 2.83
CA GLN A 25 -31.18 -6.02 2.49
C GLN A 25 -30.83 -5.16 3.71
N ALA A 26 -31.84 -4.66 4.45
CA ALA A 26 -31.62 -3.89 5.69
C ALA A 26 -30.86 -4.69 6.78
N SER A 27 -31.04 -6.01 6.84
CA SER A 27 -30.31 -6.87 7.79
C SER A 27 -28.85 -7.08 7.41
N ILE A 28 -28.54 -7.11 6.11
CA ILE A 28 -27.18 -7.21 5.58
C ILE A 28 -26.49 -5.86 5.73
N ASP A 29 -27.18 -4.77 5.41
CA ASP A 29 -26.66 -3.41 5.55
C ASP A 29 -26.37 -3.09 7.03
N ALA A 30 -27.25 -3.44 7.97
CA ALA A 30 -26.99 -3.26 9.40
C ALA A 30 -25.81 -4.09 9.91
N ARG A 31 -25.62 -5.33 9.41
CA ARG A 31 -24.47 -6.17 9.73
C ARG A 31 -23.18 -5.63 9.13
N ASN A 32 -23.22 -5.13 7.90
CA ASN A 32 -22.09 -4.53 7.21
C ASN A 32 -21.70 -3.18 7.83
N SER A 33 -22.67 -2.35 8.23
CA SER A 33 -22.44 -1.10 8.96
C SER A 33 -21.85 -1.36 10.34
N ALA A 34 -22.31 -2.39 11.05
CA ALA A 34 -21.72 -2.81 12.32
C ALA A 34 -20.32 -3.41 12.16
N ALA A 35 -20.04 -4.09 11.04
CA ALA A 35 -18.71 -4.59 10.70
C ALA A 35 -17.74 -3.44 10.36
N LEU A 36 -18.18 -2.45 9.58
CA LEU A 36 -17.41 -1.24 9.28
C LEU A 36 -17.12 -0.42 10.54
N ALA A 37 -18.10 -0.26 11.43
CA ALA A 37 -17.91 0.44 12.70
C ALA A 37 -16.97 -0.27 13.69
N ARG A 38 -16.70 -1.56 13.52
CA ARG A 38 -15.74 -2.33 14.33
C ARG A 38 -14.33 -2.34 13.78
N MET A 39 -14.13 -1.90 12.53
CA MET A 39 -12.80 -1.84 11.90
C MET A 39 -12.06 -0.53 12.19
N ASP A 40 -12.76 0.52 12.62
CA ASP A 40 -12.19 1.86 12.87
C ASP A 40 -11.59 2.05 14.29
N SER A 41 -11.64 1.04 15.17
CA SER A 41 -11.27 1.20 16.59
C SER A 41 -9.88 0.67 16.98
N ASP A 42 -9.12 0.07 16.06
CA ASP A 42 -7.81 -0.54 16.36
C ASP A 42 -6.59 0.18 15.73
N ASP A 43 -6.77 1.35 15.10
CA ASP A 43 -5.65 2.12 14.48
C ASP A 43 -4.87 3.01 15.47
N SER A 44 -5.18 2.97 16.77
CA SER A 44 -4.68 3.97 17.73
C SER A 44 -3.81 3.44 18.86
N ALA A 45 -3.40 2.17 18.82
CA ALA A 45 -2.66 1.52 19.91
C ALA A 45 -1.15 1.30 19.67
N ASP A 46 -0.64 1.42 18.44
CA ASP A 46 0.75 1.07 18.10
C ASP A 46 1.59 2.28 17.70
N ASP A 47 1.53 3.32 18.52
CA ASP A 47 2.36 4.50 18.34
C ASP A 47 3.64 4.39 19.16
N ASP A 48 4.66 3.77 18.55
CA ASP A 48 6.01 3.65 19.10
C ASP A 48 6.45 4.98 19.76
N PRO A 49 6.65 5.01 21.09
CA PRO A 49 7.00 6.22 21.81
C PRO A 49 8.43 6.64 21.50
N CYS A 50 8.80 7.87 21.84
CA CYS A 50 10.19 8.29 21.70
C CYS A 50 11.12 7.57 22.68
N GLU A 51 12.15 6.89 22.18
CA GLU A 51 13.13 6.13 22.99
C GLU A 51 13.94 6.97 23.98
N MET A 52 13.97 8.30 23.83
CA MET A 52 14.68 9.20 24.74
C MET A 52 13.79 9.73 25.88
N CYS A 53 12.49 9.87 25.67
CA CYS A 53 11.60 10.56 26.62
C CYS A 53 10.28 9.84 26.91
N GLY A 54 10.01 8.71 26.27
CA GLY A 54 8.78 7.94 26.40
C GLY A 54 7.52 8.68 25.95
N VAL A 55 7.65 9.85 25.31
CA VAL A 55 6.50 10.60 24.82
C VAL A 55 5.97 9.91 23.57
N ASP A 56 4.70 9.56 23.64
CA ASP A 56 3.93 9.05 22.55
C ASP A 56 3.26 10.21 21.77
N PRO A 57 2.95 10.00 20.49
CA PRO A 57 2.33 11.03 19.65
C PRO A 57 0.82 11.19 19.91
N THR A 58 0.16 10.23 20.57
CA THR A 58 -1.29 10.18 20.84
C THR A 58 -1.67 10.66 22.25
N THR A 59 -0.87 10.39 23.28
CA THR A 59 -1.25 10.55 24.69
C THR A 59 -0.39 11.55 25.48
N ARG A 60 -0.23 12.78 24.98
CA ARG A 60 -0.13 13.97 25.86
C ARG A 60 -0.22 15.27 25.07
N ALA A 61 -1.44 15.59 24.67
CA ALA A 61 -1.77 16.95 24.30
C ALA A 61 -1.50 17.89 25.49
N SER A 62 -0.39 18.63 25.44
CA SER A 62 -0.61 20.07 25.41
C SER A 62 -0.97 20.37 23.94
N ASN A 63 -2.12 21.00 23.72
CA ASN A 63 -2.68 21.30 22.41
C ASN A 63 -1.85 22.29 21.57
N LEU A 64 -0.55 22.47 21.88
CA LEU A 64 0.27 23.52 21.29
C LEU A 64 1.33 22.98 20.31
N THR A 65 1.64 21.67 20.30
CA THR A 65 2.45 21.06 19.24
C THR A 65 2.35 19.53 19.33
N LYS A 66 1.63 18.90 18.39
CA LYS A 66 1.83 17.46 18.12
C LYS A 66 3.32 17.31 17.78
N ARG A 67 4.10 16.69 18.66
CA ARG A 67 5.53 16.51 18.42
C ARG A 67 5.67 15.45 17.33
N THR A 68 6.02 15.86 16.13
CA THR A 68 6.33 14.93 15.04
C THR A 68 7.47 14.03 15.48
N LEU A 69 7.16 12.74 15.66
CA LEU A 69 8.18 11.71 15.85
C LEU A 69 8.84 11.43 14.51
N MET A 70 10.15 11.24 14.54
CA MET A 70 10.94 10.95 13.36
C MET A 70 11.70 9.64 13.56
N THR A 71 11.69 8.80 12.55
CA THR A 71 12.25 7.45 12.55
C THR A 71 13.65 7.44 11.97
N ASN A 72 14.58 6.74 12.62
CA ASN A 72 15.93 6.53 12.09
C ASN A 72 15.95 5.33 11.13
N ALA A 73 15.42 5.50 9.92
CA ALA A 73 15.16 4.42 8.98
C ALA A 73 16.39 3.52 8.69
N PRO A 74 16.25 2.17 8.73
CA PRO A 74 17.35 1.24 8.54
C PRO A 74 17.82 1.27 7.08
N THR A 75 18.89 2.01 6.83
CA THR A 75 19.69 1.93 5.61
C THR A 75 21.14 1.99 6.06
N GLY A 76 21.77 0.83 6.15
CA GLY A 76 23.12 0.67 6.69
C GLY A 76 23.14 0.74 8.22
N GLN A 77 23.87 1.71 8.78
CA GLN A 77 24.13 1.84 10.22
C GLN A 77 22.97 2.52 11.00
N ARG A 78 21.71 2.33 10.58
CA ARG A 78 20.52 3.01 11.16
C ARG A 78 19.53 1.98 11.73
N CYS A 79 18.73 2.37 12.71
CA CYS A 79 18.17 1.43 13.70
C CYS A 79 16.65 1.31 13.81
N GLY A 80 15.87 2.04 13.03
CA GLY A 80 14.39 1.96 13.03
C GLY A 80 13.69 2.62 14.23
N HIS A 81 14.40 3.08 15.26
CA HIS A 81 13.81 3.73 16.45
C HIS A 81 13.33 5.17 16.19
N ARG A 82 12.45 5.69 17.06
CA ARG A 82 11.76 6.97 16.87
C ARG A 82 12.19 8.03 17.88
N PHE A 83 12.29 9.27 17.40
CA PHE A 83 12.74 10.39 18.21
C PHE A 83 11.87 11.62 18.03
N CYS A 84 11.59 12.30 19.14
CA CYS A 84 10.95 13.61 19.12
C CYS A 84 11.94 14.68 18.63
N GLY A 85 11.52 15.67 17.84
CA GLY A 85 12.41 16.72 17.33
C GLY A 85 13.24 17.42 18.42
N ALA A 86 12.63 17.71 19.58
CA ALA A 86 13.32 18.30 20.72
C ALA A 86 14.36 17.35 21.36
N CYS A 87 14.13 16.04 21.30
CA CYS A 87 15.03 15.01 21.84
C CYS A 87 16.27 14.87 20.96
N VAL A 88 16.08 14.93 19.64
CA VAL A 88 17.16 14.92 18.64
C VAL A 88 18.05 16.14 18.80
N GLU A 89 17.47 17.33 18.99
CA GLU A 89 18.23 18.57 19.20
C GLU A 89 19.06 18.51 20.47
N ARG A 90 18.46 18.11 21.61
CA ARG A 90 19.19 17.94 22.87
C ARG A 90 20.29 16.90 22.76
N GLY A 91 20.02 15.75 22.14
CA GLY A 91 21.02 14.69 21.93
C GLY A 91 22.18 15.15 21.07
N SER A 92 21.89 15.88 19.99
CA SER A 92 22.92 16.42 19.08
C SER A 92 23.74 17.54 19.71
N GLN A 93 23.17 18.32 20.63
CA GLN A 93 23.89 19.33 21.42
C GLN A 93 24.77 18.70 22.49
N ALA A 94 24.30 17.63 23.14
CA ALA A 94 25.04 16.92 24.18
C ALA A 94 26.34 16.26 23.67
N SER A 95 26.42 15.90 22.39
CA SER A 95 27.58 15.24 21.79
C SER A 95 28.72 16.19 21.38
N LYS A 96 28.85 17.34 22.06
CA LYS A 96 30.01 18.26 22.00
C LYS A 96 30.49 18.58 20.57
N GLY A 97 29.57 18.84 19.65
CA GLY A 97 29.89 19.31 18.29
C GLY A 97 30.01 18.24 17.21
N GLN A 98 29.80 16.95 17.52
CA GLN A 98 29.78 15.89 16.49
C GLN A 98 28.50 15.86 15.64
N GLY A 99 27.44 16.58 16.05
CA GLY A 99 26.17 16.67 15.30
C GLY A 99 25.42 15.34 15.17
N SER A 100 25.80 14.34 15.96
CA SER A 100 25.25 12.99 15.99
C SER A 100 25.31 12.45 17.42
N PHE A 101 24.35 11.61 17.81
CA PHE A 101 24.39 10.90 19.10
C PHE A 101 24.13 9.40 18.88
N PRO A 102 24.67 8.49 19.71
CA PRO A 102 24.34 7.07 19.63
C PRO A 102 22.91 6.83 20.13
N CYS A 103 22.19 5.96 19.44
CA CYS A 103 20.84 5.56 19.83
C CYS A 103 20.84 4.97 21.26
N PRO A 104 19.94 5.44 22.15
CA PRO A 104 19.87 5.00 23.55
C PRO A 104 19.25 3.60 23.73
N ALA A 105 18.65 3.05 22.66
CA ALA A 105 18.01 1.74 22.72
C ALA A 105 19.04 0.67 23.08
N LEU A 106 18.63 -0.27 23.93
CA LEU A 106 19.49 -1.32 24.48
C LEU A 106 20.14 -2.12 23.34
N GLY A 107 21.47 -2.11 23.28
CA GLY A 107 22.25 -2.85 22.28
C GLY A 107 22.28 -2.23 20.87
N CYS A 108 21.66 -1.07 20.65
CA CYS A 108 21.61 -0.46 19.32
C CYS A 108 22.87 0.34 18.96
N GLY A 109 23.17 1.40 19.72
CA GLY A 109 24.34 2.26 19.52
C GLY A 109 24.43 2.99 18.15
N ALA A 110 23.46 2.82 17.26
CA ALA A 110 23.48 3.38 15.92
C ALA A 110 23.52 4.91 15.95
N PRO A 111 24.34 5.57 15.10
CA PRO A 111 24.40 7.03 15.05
C PRO A 111 23.08 7.62 14.54
N VAL A 112 22.48 8.47 15.37
CA VAL A 112 21.29 9.25 15.04
C VAL A 112 21.71 10.66 14.65
N ARG A 113 21.30 11.10 13.45
CA ARG A 113 21.57 12.44 12.91
C ARG A 113 20.26 13.09 12.48
N ARG A 114 20.10 14.39 12.73
CA ARG A 114 18.88 15.13 12.34
C ARG A 114 18.55 15.00 10.85
N ALA A 115 19.57 15.07 9.99
CA ALA A 115 19.40 15.00 8.53
C ALA A 115 18.95 13.62 8.02
N THR A 116 19.03 12.57 8.84
CA THR A 116 18.75 11.19 8.41
C THR A 116 17.45 10.64 8.97
N LEU A 117 16.77 11.43 9.80
CA LEU A 117 15.50 11.08 10.40
C LEU A 117 14.36 11.41 9.43
N ASP A 118 13.46 10.47 9.24
CA ASP A 118 12.28 10.61 8.39
C ASP A 118 11.04 10.79 9.29
N PRO A 119 10.14 11.74 9.01
CA PRO A 119 8.91 11.91 9.81
C PRO A 119 7.95 10.71 9.69
N ARG A 120 8.09 9.87 8.66
CA ARG A 120 7.28 8.67 8.48
C ARG A 120 7.68 7.59 9.47
N ARG A 121 6.75 6.67 9.73
CA ARG A 121 7.03 5.44 10.48
C ARG A 121 7.85 4.46 9.64
N LEU A 122 8.41 3.45 10.30
CA LEU A 122 9.24 2.45 9.65
C LEU A 122 8.48 1.68 8.56
N ASP A 123 7.30 1.16 8.90
CA ASP A 123 6.36 0.49 8.00
C ASP A 123 6.05 1.34 6.76
N ALA A 124 5.72 2.62 6.95
CA ALA A 124 5.42 3.54 5.86
C ALA A 124 6.65 3.81 4.97
N ILE A 125 7.86 3.79 5.54
CA ILE A 125 9.11 3.93 4.77
C ILE A 125 9.40 2.67 3.98
N GLU A 126 9.19 1.49 4.56
CA GLU A 126 9.36 0.20 3.89
C GLU A 126 8.36 0.03 2.74
N VAL A 127 7.08 0.35 2.98
CA VAL A 127 6.05 0.36 1.93
C VAL A 127 6.40 1.35 0.82
N ALA A 128 6.88 2.55 1.17
CA ALA A 128 7.30 3.53 0.15
C ALA A 128 8.52 3.05 -0.67
N ARG A 129 9.46 2.30 -0.05
CA ARG A 129 10.59 1.68 -0.76
C ARG A 129 10.12 0.60 -1.71
N ASP A 130 9.28 -0.33 -1.25
CA ASP A 130 8.69 -1.39 -2.07
C ASP A 130 7.87 -0.82 -3.23
N ALA A 131 7.00 0.15 -2.95
CA ALA A 131 6.17 0.81 -3.97
C ALA A 131 7.02 1.50 -5.05
N SER A 132 8.11 2.17 -4.65
CA SER A 132 9.05 2.79 -5.60
C SER A 132 9.79 1.76 -6.45
N ALA A 133 10.27 0.67 -5.84
CA ALA A 133 10.92 -0.43 -6.55
C ALA A 133 9.97 -1.14 -7.53
N ARG A 134 8.73 -1.41 -7.09
CA ARG A 134 7.67 -2.01 -7.91
C ARG A 134 7.29 -1.09 -9.07
N ALA A 135 7.10 0.20 -8.84
CA ALA A 135 6.78 1.17 -9.89
C ALA A 135 7.88 1.22 -10.97
N ARG A 136 9.15 1.28 -10.56
CA ARG A 136 10.30 1.23 -11.49
C ARG A 136 10.36 -0.07 -12.28
N THR A 137 10.08 -1.19 -11.63
CA THR A 137 10.13 -2.51 -12.28
C THR A 137 8.98 -2.65 -13.27
N LEU A 138 7.75 -2.29 -12.89
CA LEU A 138 6.57 -2.35 -13.77
C LEU A 138 6.64 -1.39 -14.96
N ALA A 139 7.37 -0.28 -14.86
CA ALA A 139 7.55 0.63 -15.99
C ALA A 139 8.33 -0.01 -17.17
N VAL A 140 9.14 -1.04 -16.89
CA VAL A 140 10.04 -1.66 -17.87
C VAL A 140 9.69 -3.13 -18.11
N HIS A 141 9.39 -3.84 -17.04
CA HIS A 141 9.20 -5.29 -17.01
C HIS A 141 7.73 -5.63 -16.72
N ASN A 142 6.87 -5.30 -17.69
CA ASN A 142 5.43 -5.56 -17.60
C ASN A 142 4.90 -6.20 -18.89
N LYS A 143 5.33 -7.43 -19.16
CA LYS A 143 4.81 -8.21 -20.29
C LYS A 143 3.46 -8.82 -19.92
N PRO A 144 2.45 -8.71 -20.80
CA PRO A 144 1.14 -9.31 -20.57
C PRO A 144 1.18 -10.83 -20.80
N ARG A 145 0.17 -11.54 -20.28
CA ARG A 145 0.13 -13.03 -20.27
C ARG A 145 0.13 -13.64 -21.67
N ASP A 146 -0.45 -12.95 -22.65
CA ASP A 146 -0.50 -13.31 -24.07
C ASP A 146 0.86 -13.29 -24.77
N ALA A 147 1.89 -12.69 -24.16
CA ALA A 147 3.26 -12.77 -24.65
C ALA A 147 3.95 -14.13 -24.38
N PHE A 148 3.29 -15.05 -23.66
CA PHE A 148 3.86 -16.33 -23.21
C PHE A 148 3.11 -17.53 -23.78
N ALA A 149 3.84 -18.59 -24.11
CA ALA A 149 3.27 -19.81 -24.70
C ALA A 149 2.53 -20.66 -23.66
N THR A 150 3.05 -20.75 -22.44
CA THR A 150 2.46 -21.55 -21.38
C THR A 150 2.14 -20.71 -20.14
N ARG A 151 1.20 -21.20 -19.33
CA ARG A 151 0.92 -20.61 -18.01
C ARG A 151 2.15 -20.67 -17.10
N ARG A 152 2.95 -21.73 -17.20
CA ARG A 152 4.14 -21.91 -16.35
C ARG A 152 5.19 -20.84 -16.63
N ASP A 153 5.45 -20.55 -17.91
CA ASP A 153 6.40 -19.51 -18.29
C ASP A 153 5.98 -18.12 -17.77
N TYR A 154 4.67 -17.85 -17.76
CA TYR A 154 4.15 -16.60 -17.20
C TYR A 154 4.29 -16.55 -15.67
N ASP A 155 4.00 -17.65 -14.98
CA ASP A 155 4.17 -17.72 -13.51
C ASP A 155 5.66 -17.55 -13.13
N ASP A 156 6.58 -18.19 -13.87
CA ASP A 156 8.03 -18.05 -13.67
C ASP A 156 8.51 -16.60 -13.95
N TYR A 157 7.93 -15.93 -14.96
CA TYR A 157 8.18 -14.52 -15.25
C TYR A 157 7.71 -13.59 -14.11
N LEU A 158 6.53 -13.84 -13.54
CA LEU A 158 6.04 -13.07 -12.39
C LEU A 158 6.94 -13.25 -11.17
N GLU A 159 7.43 -14.48 -10.94
CA GLU A 159 8.38 -14.77 -9.87
C GLU A 159 9.73 -14.05 -10.09
N GLU A 160 10.26 -14.04 -11.31
CA GLU A 160 11.47 -13.27 -11.65
C GLU A 160 11.27 -11.77 -11.37
N ARG A 161 10.10 -11.22 -11.71
CA ARG A 161 9.78 -9.81 -11.42
C ARG A 161 9.78 -9.52 -9.92
N GLU A 162 9.13 -10.35 -9.11
CA GLU A 162 9.12 -10.14 -7.65
C GLU A 162 10.52 -10.31 -7.04
N ASN A 163 11.34 -11.21 -7.58
CA ASN A 163 12.75 -11.34 -7.18
C ASN A 163 13.55 -10.05 -7.46
N VAL A 164 13.31 -9.39 -8.59
CA VAL A 164 13.92 -8.11 -8.93
C VAL A 164 13.44 -7.00 -7.97
N VAL A 165 12.13 -6.92 -7.71
CA VAL A 165 11.56 -5.94 -6.75
C VAL A 165 12.13 -6.14 -5.35
N HIS A 166 12.20 -7.39 -4.89
CA HIS A 166 12.76 -7.74 -3.59
C HIS A 166 14.25 -7.36 -3.49
N ALA A 167 15.05 -7.69 -4.50
CA ALA A 167 16.47 -7.34 -4.55
C ALA A 167 16.72 -5.82 -4.53
N LEU A 168 15.87 -5.04 -5.20
CA LEU A 168 15.94 -3.58 -5.19
C LEU A 168 15.50 -2.95 -3.85
N THR A 169 14.56 -3.59 -3.15
CA THR A 169 13.98 -3.06 -1.91
C THR A 169 14.88 -3.29 -0.70
N TYR A 170 15.35 -4.53 -0.52
CA TYR A 170 16.15 -4.92 0.65
C TYR A 170 17.66 -4.89 0.39
N GLY A 171 18.08 -4.81 -0.87
CA GLY A 171 19.48 -4.88 -1.25
C GLY A 171 20.06 -6.30 -1.10
N GLY A 172 21.40 -6.38 -1.08
CA GLY A 172 22.14 -7.63 -0.95
C GLY A 172 22.93 -8.00 -2.21
N ALA A 173 23.49 -9.22 -2.24
CA ALA A 173 24.37 -9.67 -3.33
C ALA A 173 23.70 -9.67 -4.72
N GLY A 174 22.36 -9.75 -4.77
CA GLY A 174 21.59 -9.73 -6.01
C GLY A 174 21.16 -8.34 -6.50
N ALA A 175 21.37 -7.27 -5.71
CA ALA A 175 20.84 -5.95 -6.04
C ALA A 175 21.48 -5.35 -7.30
N ASP A 176 22.81 -5.46 -7.44
CA ASP A 176 23.53 -4.95 -8.61
C ASP A 176 23.14 -5.71 -9.89
N ALA A 177 22.96 -7.03 -9.76
CA ALA A 177 22.50 -7.88 -10.87
C ALA A 177 21.07 -7.53 -11.29
N ALA A 178 20.17 -7.33 -10.32
CA ALA A 178 18.79 -6.91 -10.58
C ALA A 178 18.73 -5.53 -11.25
N GLN A 179 19.53 -4.57 -10.78
CA GLN A 179 19.62 -3.24 -11.38
C GLN A 179 20.20 -3.28 -12.80
N LYS A 180 21.22 -4.11 -13.03
CA LYS A 180 21.78 -4.32 -14.37
C LYS A 180 20.74 -4.93 -15.33
N LYS A 181 20.04 -5.99 -14.91
CA LYS A 181 18.96 -6.60 -15.70
C LYS A 181 17.88 -5.58 -16.08
N LEU A 182 17.41 -4.81 -15.10
CA LEU A 182 16.41 -3.76 -15.34
C LEU A 182 16.89 -2.70 -16.31
N LYS A 183 18.16 -2.30 -16.24
CA LYS A 183 18.75 -1.34 -17.18
C LYS A 183 18.83 -1.90 -18.60
N GLU A 184 19.31 -3.13 -18.76
CA GLU A 184 19.38 -3.80 -20.06
C GLU A 184 17.98 -3.98 -20.68
N GLU A 185 16.99 -4.33 -19.88
CA GLU A 185 15.61 -4.42 -20.33
C GLU A 185 15.02 -3.06 -20.68
N ALA A 186 15.32 -2.02 -19.90
CA ALA A 186 14.88 -0.66 -20.19
C ALA A 186 15.44 -0.19 -21.54
N GLU A 187 16.71 -0.50 -21.82
CA GLU A 187 17.34 -0.18 -23.11
C GLU A 187 16.70 -0.95 -24.27
N ARG A 188 16.41 -2.24 -24.09
CA ARG A 188 15.73 -3.06 -25.11
C ARG A 188 14.28 -2.64 -25.35
N ALA A 189 13.57 -2.28 -24.29
CA ALA A 189 12.15 -1.92 -24.34
C ALA A 189 11.92 -0.42 -24.57
N ALA A 190 12.96 0.42 -24.60
CA ALA A 190 12.84 1.88 -24.68
C ALA A 190 11.95 2.35 -25.84
N THR A 191 12.12 1.76 -27.02
CA THR A 191 11.34 2.11 -28.22
C THR A 191 9.87 1.69 -28.07
N ASP A 192 9.63 0.52 -27.50
CA ASP A 192 8.27 -0.01 -27.31
C ASP A 192 7.52 0.75 -26.21
N ILE A 193 8.18 1.05 -25.09
CA ILE A 193 7.63 1.86 -24.00
C ILE A 193 7.29 3.26 -24.48
N ALA A 194 8.19 3.91 -25.25
CA ALA A 194 7.93 5.24 -25.81
C ALA A 194 6.73 5.23 -26.77
N ARG A 195 6.62 4.18 -27.60
CA ARG A 195 5.48 4.00 -28.51
C ARG A 195 4.17 3.79 -27.75
N GLN A 196 4.17 2.95 -26.71
CA GLN A 196 2.99 2.69 -25.87
C GLN A 196 2.56 3.96 -25.12
N ALA A 197 3.52 4.69 -24.52
CA ALA A 197 3.24 5.93 -23.81
C ALA A 197 2.64 7.01 -24.74
N ALA A 198 3.10 7.10 -25.99
CA ALA A 198 2.50 7.99 -26.99
C ALA A 198 1.07 7.59 -27.34
N GLN A 199 0.81 6.30 -27.56
CA GLN A 199 -0.53 5.78 -27.84
C GLN A 199 -1.50 6.00 -26.68
N GLU A 200 -1.05 5.79 -25.44
CA GLU A 200 -1.83 6.02 -24.23
C GLU A 200 -2.14 7.50 -24.02
N ALA A 201 -1.18 8.40 -24.28
CA ALA A 201 -1.39 9.85 -24.21
C ALA A 201 -2.40 10.32 -25.26
N ASP A 202 -2.32 9.82 -26.49
CA ASP A 202 -3.29 10.13 -27.55
C ASP A 202 -4.68 9.58 -27.21
N ALA A 203 -4.76 8.36 -26.67
CA ALA A 203 -6.02 7.76 -26.22
C ALA A 203 -6.63 8.54 -25.05
N ALA A 204 -5.82 9.02 -24.11
CA ALA A 204 -6.27 9.85 -22.98
C ALA A 204 -6.81 11.19 -23.45
N ARG A 205 -6.14 11.86 -24.41
CA ARG A 205 -6.64 13.10 -25.05
C ARG A 205 -8.00 12.87 -25.70
N ARG A 206 -8.12 11.84 -26.53
CA ARG A 206 -9.40 11.48 -27.18
C ARG A 206 -10.51 11.19 -26.18
N ARG A 207 -10.20 10.54 -25.06
CA ARG A 207 -11.17 10.30 -23.99
C ARG A 207 -11.59 11.59 -23.28
N ALA A 208 -10.67 12.52 -23.07
CA ALA A 208 -10.98 13.82 -22.48
C ALA A 208 -11.87 14.68 -23.40
N ASP A 209 -11.52 14.76 -24.69
CA ASP A 209 -12.30 15.50 -25.69
C ASP A 209 -13.75 14.96 -25.78
N ALA A 210 -13.91 13.64 -25.72
CA ALA A 210 -15.25 13.01 -25.73
C ALA A 210 -16.11 13.34 -24.50
N VAL A 211 -15.48 13.60 -23.34
CA VAL A 211 -16.23 13.99 -22.12
C VAL A 211 -16.67 15.45 -22.19
N ASP A 212 -15.89 16.31 -22.84
CA ASP A 212 -16.21 17.73 -23.02
C ASP A 212 -17.34 17.94 -24.06
N ASP A 213 -17.42 17.11 -25.11
CA ASP A 213 -18.51 17.15 -26.10
C ASP A 213 -19.88 16.77 -25.50
N ASP A 214 -19.91 16.03 -24.39
CA ASP A 214 -21.13 15.57 -23.72
C ASP A 214 -21.70 16.56 -22.67
N ARG A 215 -21.06 17.73 -22.47
CA ARG A 215 -21.39 18.71 -21.41
C ARG A 215 -22.10 19.97 -21.91
#